data_AF-A0A7Z7I0D8-F1
#
_entry.id   AF-A0A7Z7I0D8-F1
#
_cell.length_a   1.000
_cell.length_b   1.000
_cell.length_c   1.000
_cell.angle_alpha   90.00
_cell.angle_beta   90.00
_cell.angle_gamma   90.00
#
_symmetry.space_group_name_H-M   'P 1'
#
loop_
_entity.id
_entity.type
_entity.pdbx_description
1 polymer ?
#
loop_
_entity_poly.entity_id
_entity_poly.type
_entity_poly.pdbx_seq_one_letter_code
_entity_poly.pdbx_strand_id
1 'polypeptide(L)'
;MEDFSPIARLNRIITDAKGCNRTFPTKRVWGKVLDFDYSDRVEIYEHSVEFYSLVQYVENTLGVLVQDQVTRDLYEKEFEKLKALAFTFLTNEKWNSYHAKIDEGVLLSLNMGKALYNSLVDKSEKRAGDEYLLKLREAAEELFGNILHSDLPRDLRLKLCGDVIRIKKALSRYELHGLDGIEEAVSTLGGRVGLHTTELDKSKFSDFHAKLNDMLHAYIKVAEAANVTTSLIENMGKFARSIGLNIGD
;
A
#
# COMPACT_ATOMS: atom_id res chain seq x y z
N MET A 1 0.22 18.34 7.10
CA MET A 1 -0.09 16.97 6.66
C MET A 1 1.19 16.16 6.81
N GLU A 2 1.06 14.94 7.32
CA GLU A 2 2.19 14.05 7.61
C GLU A 2 2.83 13.53 6.32
N ASP A 3 4.16 13.52 6.26
CA ASP A 3 4.95 12.91 5.18
C ASP A 3 4.76 11.40 5.22
N PHE A 4 4.33 10.83 4.10
CA PHE A 4 3.98 9.42 3.97
C PHE A 4 4.75 8.76 2.81
N SER A 5 5.87 9.37 2.39
CA SER A 5 6.82 8.70 1.51
C SER A 5 7.20 7.31 2.02
N PRO A 6 7.64 6.40 1.14
CA PRO A 6 8.10 5.06 1.53
C PRO A 6 9.12 5.07 2.67
N ILE A 7 10.07 6.03 2.64
CA ILE A 7 11.05 6.18 3.72
C ILE A 7 10.46 6.73 5.02
N ALA A 8 9.48 7.64 4.93
CA ALA A 8 8.77 8.12 6.12
C ALA A 8 7.95 6.99 6.77
N ARG A 9 7.27 6.17 5.96
CA ARG A 9 6.56 4.95 6.42
C ARG A 9 7.50 3.98 7.12
N LEU A 10 8.62 3.64 6.48
CA LEU A 10 9.63 2.76 7.06
C LEU A 10 10.18 3.32 8.38
N ASN A 11 10.52 4.61 8.41
CA ASN A 11 11.01 5.29 9.62
C ASN A 11 10.00 5.23 10.76
N ARG A 12 8.71 5.50 10.48
CA ARG A 12 7.62 5.40 11.46
C ARG A 12 7.50 3.98 12.01
N ILE A 13 7.40 2.98 11.13
CA ILE A 13 7.31 1.55 11.51
C ILE A 13 8.46 1.14 12.42
N ILE A 14 9.70 1.51 12.08
CA ILE A 14 10.89 1.18 12.86
C ILE A 14 10.92 1.89 14.21
N THR A 15 10.51 3.17 14.24
CA THR A 15 10.43 3.95 15.47
C THR A 15 9.36 3.40 16.41
N ASP A 16 8.18 3.04 15.89
CA ASP A 16 7.09 2.45 16.66
C ASP A 16 7.47 1.07 17.21
N ALA A 17 8.15 0.25 16.40
CA ALA A 17 8.69 -1.03 16.85
C ALA A 17 9.75 -0.84 17.95
N LYS A 18 10.64 0.16 17.82
CA LYS A 18 11.63 0.50 18.84
C LYS A 18 10.98 0.90 20.17
N GLY A 19 9.88 1.65 20.11
CA GLY A 19 9.11 2.09 21.29
C GLY A 19 8.35 0.97 22.02
N CYS A 20 8.26 -0.23 21.44
CA CYS A 20 7.53 -1.33 22.04
C CYS A 20 8.24 -1.98 23.24
N ASN A 21 7.45 -2.61 24.11
CA ASN A 21 7.95 -3.30 25.29
C ASN A 21 8.89 -4.45 24.90
N ARG A 22 10.14 -4.41 25.37
CA ARG A 22 11.20 -5.38 25.07
C ARG A 22 10.88 -6.82 25.49
N THR A 23 9.94 -7.01 26.41
CA THR A 23 9.54 -8.34 26.91
C THR A 23 8.48 -9.01 26.04
N PHE A 24 7.83 -8.28 25.14
CA PHE A 24 6.81 -8.86 24.27
C PHE A 24 7.44 -9.81 23.24
N PRO A 25 6.72 -10.88 22.84
CA PRO A 25 7.10 -11.67 21.68
C PRO A 25 7.16 -10.79 20.43
N THR A 26 8.13 -11.03 19.54
CA THR A 26 8.31 -10.26 18.29
C THR A 26 7.04 -10.20 17.45
N LYS A 27 6.34 -11.32 17.23
CA LYS A 27 5.07 -11.35 16.49
C LYS A 27 4.01 -10.40 17.05
N ARG A 28 3.97 -10.21 18.38
CA ARG A 28 3.03 -9.28 19.03
C ARG A 28 3.46 -7.82 18.82
N VAL A 29 4.76 -7.55 18.80
CA VAL A 29 5.28 -6.21 18.49
C VAL A 29 4.88 -5.83 17.07
N TRP A 30 5.14 -6.71 16.09
CA TRP A 30 4.80 -6.44 14.70
C TRP A 30 3.30 -6.35 14.45
N GLY A 31 2.50 -7.26 15.03
CA GLY A 31 1.04 -7.19 14.94
C GLY A 31 0.47 -5.90 15.52
N LYS A 32 1.10 -5.34 16.57
CA LYS A 32 0.71 -4.04 17.12
C LYS A 32 1.11 -2.88 16.20
N VAL A 33 2.33 -2.90 15.66
CA VAL A 33 2.88 -1.80 14.85
C VAL A 33 2.18 -1.69 13.49
N LEU A 34 1.82 -2.83 12.90
CA LEU A 34 1.23 -2.92 11.56
C LEU A 34 -0.26 -3.26 11.57
N ASP A 35 -0.86 -3.37 12.76
CA ASP A 35 -2.30 -3.63 12.97
C ASP A 35 -2.82 -4.89 12.25
N PHE A 36 -2.21 -6.05 12.55
CA PHE A 36 -2.63 -7.35 11.99
C PHE A 36 -2.81 -8.42 13.07
N ASP A 37 -3.56 -9.49 12.77
CA ASP A 37 -3.77 -10.59 13.70
C ASP A 37 -2.51 -11.48 13.81
N TYR A 38 -1.71 -11.24 14.84
CA TYR A 38 -0.51 -12.02 15.13
C TYR A 38 -0.79 -13.45 15.67
N SER A 39 -2.05 -13.90 15.65
CA SER A 39 -2.43 -15.30 15.82
C SER A 39 -2.49 -16.05 14.47
N ASP A 40 -2.71 -15.35 13.35
CA ASP A 40 -2.71 -15.92 12.01
C ASP A 40 -1.27 -15.99 11.44
N ARG A 41 -0.77 -17.21 11.22
CA ARG A 41 0.58 -17.44 10.69
C ARG A 41 0.74 -16.99 9.25
N VAL A 42 -0.32 -17.09 8.44
CA VAL A 42 -0.29 -16.66 7.05
C VAL A 42 -0.19 -15.14 7.02
N GLU A 43 -0.99 -14.45 7.82
CA GLU A 43 -0.96 -12.99 7.91
C GLU A 43 0.41 -12.48 8.41
N ILE A 44 0.99 -13.10 9.44
CA ILE A 44 2.36 -12.77 9.89
C ILE A 44 3.37 -12.91 8.74
N TYR A 45 3.32 -14.02 7.99
CA TYR A 45 4.25 -14.27 6.90
C TYR A 45 4.11 -13.23 5.79
N GLU A 46 2.88 -12.92 5.38
CA GLU A 46 2.63 -11.92 4.35
C GLU A 46 3.18 -10.53 4.75
N HIS A 47 2.89 -10.08 5.97
CA HIS A 47 3.41 -8.80 6.48
C HIS A 47 4.94 -8.79 6.58
N SER A 48 5.56 -9.93 6.88
CA SER A 48 7.03 -10.03 6.91
C SER A 48 7.66 -9.81 5.54
N VAL A 49 7.06 -10.37 4.49
CA VAL A 49 7.51 -10.21 3.11
C VAL A 49 7.32 -8.77 2.64
N GLU A 50 6.19 -8.16 2.97
CA GLU A 50 5.88 -6.79 2.56
C GLU A 50 6.73 -5.75 3.28
N PHE A 51 7.00 -5.96 4.57
CA PHE A 51 7.97 -5.15 5.30
C PHE A 51 9.34 -5.24 4.64
N TYR A 52 9.80 -6.45 4.28
CA TYR A 52 11.06 -6.63 3.55
C TYR A 52 11.04 -5.90 2.20
N SER A 53 9.95 -5.99 1.45
CA SER A 53 9.78 -5.26 0.18
C SER A 53 9.81 -3.75 0.36
N LEU A 54 9.24 -3.19 1.44
CA LEU A 54 9.34 -1.76 1.75
C LEU A 54 10.79 -1.36 2.05
N VAL A 55 11.52 -2.16 2.83
CA VAL A 55 12.95 -1.91 3.11
C VAL A 55 13.75 -1.88 1.82
N GLN A 56 13.56 -2.88 0.94
CA GLN A 56 14.22 -2.94 -0.37
C GLN A 56 13.84 -1.78 -1.28
N TYR A 57 12.56 -1.41 -1.30
CA TYR A 57 12.09 -0.28 -2.10
C TYR A 57 12.81 0.99 -1.68
N VAL A 58 12.84 1.29 -0.38
CA VAL A 58 13.50 2.49 0.16
C VAL A 58 15.00 2.48 -0.14
N GLU A 59 15.68 1.36 0.08
CA GLU A 59 17.10 1.19 -0.24
C GLU A 59 17.38 1.47 -1.72
N ASN A 60 16.61 0.88 -2.63
CA ASN A 60 16.74 1.08 -4.06
C ASN A 60 16.47 2.53 -4.46
N THR A 61 15.42 3.14 -3.91
CA THR A 61 15.10 4.55 -4.15
C THR A 61 16.25 5.46 -3.72
N LEU A 62 16.80 5.26 -2.52
CA LEU A 62 17.96 6.03 -2.07
C LEU A 62 19.19 5.75 -2.92
N GLY A 63 19.41 4.50 -3.36
CA GLY A 63 20.50 4.14 -4.26
C GLY A 63 20.46 4.87 -5.61
N VAL A 64 19.26 5.14 -6.13
CA VAL A 64 19.05 5.96 -7.34
C VAL A 64 19.31 7.44 -7.06
N LEU A 65 18.89 7.95 -5.90
CA LEU A 65 19.02 9.37 -5.53
C LEU A 65 20.44 9.76 -5.12
N VAL A 66 21.17 8.87 -4.44
CA VAL A 66 22.56 9.08 -4.01
C VAL A 66 23.48 8.75 -5.18
N GLN A 67 24.29 9.70 -5.63
CA GLN A 67 25.19 9.51 -6.77
C GLN A 67 26.61 9.07 -6.37
N ASP A 68 27.05 9.29 -5.13
CA ASP A 68 28.39 8.91 -4.67
C ASP A 68 28.40 7.55 -3.95
N GLN A 69 29.44 6.76 -4.20
CA GLN A 69 29.56 5.40 -3.66
C GLN A 69 29.71 5.38 -2.13
N VAL A 70 30.42 6.36 -1.56
CA VAL A 70 30.69 6.40 -0.11
C VAL A 70 29.39 6.52 0.68
N THR A 71 28.50 7.40 0.25
CA THR A 71 27.20 7.58 0.89
C THR A 71 26.31 6.35 0.72
N ARG A 72 26.37 5.66 -0.41
CA ARG A 72 25.64 4.38 -0.61
C ARG A 72 26.10 3.30 0.37
N ASP A 73 27.41 3.12 0.52
CA ASP A 73 27.98 2.11 1.42
C ASP A 73 27.58 2.37 2.89
N LEU A 74 27.40 3.63 3.28
CA LEU A 74 26.93 4.00 4.63
C LEU A 74 25.50 3.52 4.91
N TYR A 75 24.63 3.57 3.90
CA TYR A 75 23.25 3.12 4.04
C TYR A 75 23.14 1.59 3.99
N GLU A 76 23.86 0.94 3.08
CA GLU A 76 23.74 -0.50 2.80
C GLU A 76 23.80 -1.36 4.08
N LYS A 77 24.80 -1.13 4.94
CA LYS A 77 24.94 -1.87 6.20
C LYS A 77 23.73 -1.74 7.11
N GLU A 78 23.13 -0.56 7.17
CA GLU A 78 21.97 -0.30 8.04
C GLU A 78 20.68 -0.87 7.42
N PHE A 79 20.54 -0.85 6.10
CA PHE A 79 19.44 -1.53 5.40
C PHE A 79 19.52 -3.05 5.53
N GLU A 80 20.71 -3.66 5.56
CA GLU A 80 20.86 -5.09 5.86
C GLU A 80 20.35 -5.46 7.26
N LYS A 81 20.57 -4.59 8.27
CA LYS A 81 19.98 -4.79 9.61
C LYS A 81 18.45 -4.74 9.55
N LEU A 82 17.89 -3.80 8.79
CA LEU A 82 16.44 -3.65 8.61
C LEU A 82 15.83 -4.86 7.90
N LYS A 83 16.43 -5.32 6.80
CA LYS A 83 16.04 -6.55 6.09
C LYS A 83 16.01 -7.76 7.03
N ALA A 84 17.01 -7.89 7.90
CA ALA A 84 17.08 -8.96 8.87
C ALA A 84 15.92 -8.95 9.89
N LEU A 85 15.26 -7.80 10.12
CA LEU A 85 14.10 -7.71 11.01
C LEU A 85 12.87 -8.40 10.44
N ALA A 86 12.73 -8.52 9.11
CA ALA A 86 11.62 -9.22 8.48
C ALA A 86 11.50 -10.67 8.96
N PHE A 87 12.64 -11.36 9.12
CA PHE A 87 12.68 -12.75 9.58
C PHE A 87 12.31 -12.92 11.06
N THR A 88 12.15 -11.82 11.80
CA THR A 88 11.78 -11.86 13.22
C THR A 88 10.28 -11.94 13.45
N PHE A 89 9.47 -11.66 12.41
CA PHE A 89 8.00 -11.65 12.49
C PHE A 89 7.44 -12.99 12.94
N LEU A 90 8.05 -14.09 12.50
CA LEU A 90 7.60 -15.45 12.77
C LEU A 90 8.13 -16.03 14.09
N THR A 91 9.02 -15.32 14.79
CA THR A 91 9.65 -15.86 16.00
C THR A 91 8.77 -15.65 17.22
N ASN A 92 8.94 -16.51 18.24
CA ASN A 92 8.35 -16.31 19.57
C ASN A 92 9.37 -15.72 20.56
N GLU A 93 10.51 -15.26 20.04
CA GLU A 93 11.56 -14.67 20.86
C GLU A 93 11.09 -13.32 21.44
N LYS A 94 11.69 -12.94 22.56
CA LYS A 94 11.44 -11.63 23.15
C LYS A 94 12.03 -10.54 22.26
N TRP A 95 11.29 -9.45 22.11
CA TRP A 95 11.70 -8.30 21.30
C TRP A 95 13.07 -7.73 21.69
N ASN A 96 13.49 -7.88 22.95
CA ASN A 96 14.80 -7.45 23.43
C ASN A 96 15.98 -7.88 22.53
N SER A 97 15.93 -9.10 21.97
CA SER A 97 17.00 -9.64 21.09
C SER A 97 17.18 -8.86 19.79
N TYR A 98 16.11 -8.19 19.32
CA TYR A 98 16.09 -7.47 18.04
C TYR A 98 15.95 -5.97 18.22
N HIS A 99 15.38 -5.52 19.34
CA HIS A 99 15.33 -4.11 19.74
C HIS A 99 16.73 -3.46 19.73
N ALA A 100 17.78 -4.20 20.08
CA ALA A 100 19.16 -3.71 20.03
C ALA A 100 19.70 -3.51 18.59
N LYS A 101 19.12 -4.20 17.58
CA LYS A 101 19.51 -4.05 16.17
C LYS A 101 19.01 -2.74 15.54
N ILE A 102 17.95 -2.15 16.10
CA ILE A 102 17.50 -0.80 15.75
C ILE A 102 18.33 0.19 16.60
N ASP A 103 19.60 0.32 16.27
CA ASP A 103 20.53 1.23 16.98
C ASP A 103 20.43 2.67 16.46
N GLU A 104 21.24 3.57 17.05
CA GLU A 104 21.28 4.97 16.61
C GLU A 104 21.73 5.12 15.15
N GLY A 105 22.54 4.20 14.63
CA GLY A 105 22.96 4.18 13.23
C GLY A 105 21.79 3.93 12.29
N VAL A 106 20.95 2.93 12.58
CA VAL A 106 19.72 2.66 11.81
C VAL A 106 18.79 3.88 11.80
N LEU A 107 18.53 4.47 12.98
CA LEU A 107 17.62 5.60 13.10
C LEU A 107 18.17 6.85 12.39
N LEU A 108 19.48 7.12 12.51
CA LEU A 108 20.13 8.23 11.84
C LEU A 108 20.08 8.06 10.31
N SER A 109 20.37 6.86 9.80
CA SER A 109 20.29 6.54 8.37
C SER A 109 18.88 6.75 7.82
N LEU A 110 17.84 6.31 8.54
CA LEU A 110 16.45 6.54 8.13
C LEU A 110 16.07 8.03 8.15
N ASN A 111 16.56 8.80 9.13
CA ASN A 111 16.31 10.25 9.20
C ASN A 111 17.04 11.03 8.10
N MET A 112 18.31 10.70 7.84
CA MET A 112 19.10 11.31 6.78
C MET A 112 18.55 10.96 5.40
N GLY A 113 18.21 9.69 5.17
CA GLY A 113 17.58 9.27 3.93
C GLY A 113 16.23 9.96 3.70
N LYS A 114 15.42 10.14 4.76
CA LYS A 114 14.16 10.89 4.68
C LYS A 114 14.40 12.36 4.29
N ALA A 115 15.38 13.01 4.91
CA ALA A 115 15.75 14.39 4.57
C ALA A 115 16.24 14.50 3.11
N LEU A 116 17.05 13.54 2.66
CA LEU A 116 17.53 13.47 1.28
C LEU A 116 16.37 13.30 0.29
N TYR A 117 15.48 12.33 0.53
CA TYR A 117 14.30 12.08 -0.30
C TYR A 117 13.46 13.34 -0.44
N ASN A 118 13.15 14.00 0.68
CA ASN A 118 12.35 15.23 0.70
C ASN A 118 13.06 16.42 0.03
N SER A 119 14.39 16.41 -0.06
CA SER A 119 15.13 17.47 -0.77
C SER A 119 15.19 17.27 -2.28
N LEU A 120 14.95 16.04 -2.77
CA LEU A 120 15.10 15.67 -4.18
C LEU A 120 13.77 15.34 -4.88
N VAL A 121 12.71 15.03 -4.12
CA VAL A 121 11.40 14.66 -4.65
C VAL A 121 10.41 15.81 -4.43
N ASP A 122 10.02 16.48 -5.52
CA ASP A 122 9.17 17.67 -5.52
C ASP A 122 7.79 17.46 -4.84
N LYS A 123 7.25 16.24 -4.90
CA LYS A 123 5.95 15.90 -4.31
C LYS A 123 6.03 14.54 -3.61
N SER A 124 6.31 14.59 -2.31
CA SER A 124 6.17 13.42 -1.44
C SER A 124 4.69 13.04 -1.28
N GLU A 125 4.43 11.73 -1.23
CA GLU A 125 3.15 11.16 -0.85
C GLU A 125 2.75 11.65 0.56
N LYS A 126 1.47 11.97 0.73
CA LYS A 126 0.89 12.30 2.03
C LYS A 126 -0.02 11.17 2.48
N ARG A 127 -0.18 11.03 3.79
CA ARG A 127 -1.09 10.01 4.32
C ARG A 127 -2.52 10.42 4.00
N ALA A 128 -3.24 9.58 3.26
CA ALA A 128 -4.68 9.75 3.07
C ALA A 128 -5.39 9.63 4.43
N GLY A 129 -6.42 10.45 4.66
CA GLY A 129 -7.21 10.37 5.89
C GLY A 129 -7.98 9.06 5.99
N ASP A 130 -8.13 8.53 7.20
CA ASP A 130 -8.81 7.24 7.45
C ASP A 130 -10.26 7.25 6.91
N GLU A 131 -10.93 8.40 6.91
CA GLU A 131 -12.26 8.56 6.32
C GLU A 131 -12.27 8.24 4.81
N TYR A 132 -11.26 8.67 4.06
CA TYR A 132 -11.17 8.39 2.62
C TYR A 132 -10.89 6.91 2.36
N LEU A 133 -9.99 6.31 3.14
CA LEU A 133 -9.68 4.88 3.06
C LEU A 133 -10.89 4.02 3.42
N LEU A 134 -11.67 4.43 4.43
CA LEU A 134 -12.92 3.77 4.83
C LEU A 134 -13.95 3.84 3.70
N LYS A 135 -14.19 5.01 3.11
CA LYS A 135 -15.10 5.17 1.97
C LYS A 135 -14.72 4.31 0.78
N LEU A 136 -13.42 4.22 0.46
CA LEU A 136 -12.96 3.33 -0.61
C LEU A 136 -13.16 1.85 -0.27
N ARG A 137 -12.96 1.46 1.00
CA ARG A 137 -13.23 0.09 1.48
C ARG A 137 -14.71 -0.26 1.36
N GLU A 138 -15.61 0.64 1.76
CA GLU A 138 -17.06 0.47 1.65
C GLU A 138 -17.49 0.33 0.18
N ALA A 139 -17.00 1.23 -0.70
CA ALA A 139 -17.32 1.18 -2.13
C ALA A 139 -16.79 -0.11 -2.80
N ALA A 140 -15.60 -0.60 -2.39
CA ALA A 140 -15.08 -1.88 -2.85
C ALA A 140 -15.94 -3.06 -2.36
N GLU A 141 -16.45 -3.02 -1.13
CA GLU A 141 -17.35 -4.05 -0.61
C GLU A 141 -18.68 -4.10 -1.36
N GLU A 142 -19.27 -2.93 -1.64
CA GLU A 142 -20.49 -2.82 -2.42
C GLU A 142 -20.31 -3.35 -3.85
N LEU A 143 -19.20 -2.99 -4.50
CA LEU A 143 -18.85 -3.51 -5.82
C LEU A 143 -18.66 -5.03 -5.79
N PHE A 144 -17.98 -5.57 -4.78
CA PHE A 144 -17.81 -7.01 -4.60
C PHE A 144 -19.16 -7.71 -4.48
N GLY A 145 -20.04 -7.21 -3.62
CA GLY A 145 -21.39 -7.75 -3.42
C GLY A 145 -22.22 -7.70 -4.70
N ASN A 146 -22.15 -6.61 -5.45
CA ASN A 146 -22.85 -6.49 -6.73
C ASN A 146 -22.33 -7.50 -7.76
N ILE A 147 -21.01 -7.63 -7.93
CA ILE A 147 -20.40 -8.60 -8.84
C ILE A 147 -20.84 -10.02 -8.44
N LEU A 148 -20.72 -10.37 -7.16
CA LEU A 148 -20.99 -11.73 -6.65
C LEU A 148 -22.41 -12.21 -6.95
N HIS A 149 -23.40 -11.31 -6.88
CA HIS A 149 -24.82 -11.62 -7.09
C HIS A 149 -25.34 -11.26 -8.49
N SER A 150 -24.46 -10.78 -9.38
CA SER A 150 -24.84 -10.43 -10.75
C SER A 150 -25.00 -11.65 -11.67
N ASP A 151 -25.70 -11.45 -12.77
CA ASP A 151 -25.85 -12.42 -13.87
C ASP A 151 -24.65 -12.46 -14.83
N LEU A 152 -23.48 -11.96 -14.41
CA LEU A 152 -22.26 -12.03 -15.20
C LEU A 152 -21.83 -13.48 -15.47
N PRO A 153 -21.16 -13.74 -16.61
CA PRO A 153 -20.53 -15.03 -16.86
C PRO A 153 -19.66 -15.45 -15.68
N ARG A 154 -19.83 -16.70 -15.20
CA ARG A 154 -19.19 -17.20 -13.98
C ARG A 154 -17.70 -16.89 -13.92
N ASP A 155 -16.98 -17.12 -15.02
CA ASP A 155 -15.53 -16.92 -15.08
C ASP A 155 -15.15 -15.43 -14.96
N LEU A 156 -15.92 -14.54 -15.58
CA LEU A 156 -15.72 -13.10 -15.47
C LEU A 156 -16.04 -12.62 -14.04
N ARG A 157 -17.14 -13.11 -13.46
CA ARG A 157 -17.54 -12.82 -12.08
C ARG A 157 -16.44 -13.20 -11.08
N LEU A 158 -15.89 -14.42 -11.19
CA LEU A 158 -14.79 -14.89 -10.33
C LEU A 158 -13.55 -14.00 -10.46
N LYS A 159 -13.18 -13.63 -11.69
CA LYS A 159 -12.01 -12.78 -11.94
C LYS A 159 -12.21 -11.36 -11.38
N LEU A 160 -13.37 -10.75 -11.58
CA LEU A 160 -13.69 -9.42 -11.05
C LEU A 160 -13.77 -9.43 -9.52
N CYS A 161 -14.40 -10.43 -8.91
CA CYS A 161 -14.34 -10.64 -7.45
C CYS A 161 -12.89 -10.74 -6.95
N GLY A 162 -12.05 -11.49 -7.66
CA GLY A 162 -10.62 -11.62 -7.35
C GLY A 162 -9.88 -10.28 -7.38
N ASP A 163 -10.16 -9.43 -8.36
CA ASP A 163 -9.55 -8.10 -8.44
C ASP A 163 -10.03 -7.17 -7.32
N VAL A 164 -11.32 -7.19 -6.97
CA VAL A 164 -11.83 -6.38 -5.86
C VAL A 164 -11.27 -6.84 -4.51
N ILE A 165 -11.05 -8.15 -4.33
CA ILE A 165 -10.33 -8.69 -3.17
C ILE A 165 -8.89 -8.14 -3.11
N ARG A 166 -8.21 -7.98 -4.25
CA ARG A 166 -6.87 -7.36 -4.28
C ARG A 166 -6.90 -5.90 -3.83
N ILE A 167 -7.92 -5.13 -4.23
CA ILE A 167 -8.11 -3.74 -3.75
C ILE A 167 -8.29 -3.74 -2.23
N LYS A 168 -9.17 -4.59 -1.68
CA LYS A 168 -9.38 -4.73 -0.23
C LYS A 168 -8.09 -5.09 0.51
N LYS A 169 -7.28 -5.99 -0.07
CA LYS A 169 -5.99 -6.41 0.47
C LYS A 169 -4.95 -5.27 0.43
N ALA A 170 -4.91 -4.50 -0.65
CA ALA A 170 -4.07 -3.30 -0.75
C ALA A 170 -4.45 -2.26 0.32
N LEU A 171 -5.75 -2.06 0.57
CA LEU A 171 -6.24 -1.16 1.62
C LEU A 171 -5.83 -1.59 3.03
N SER A 172 -5.87 -2.88 3.36
CA SER A 172 -5.36 -3.37 4.65
C SER A 172 -3.84 -3.18 4.82
N ARG A 173 -3.11 -2.96 3.72
CA ARG A 173 -1.64 -2.87 3.70
C ARG A 173 -1.16 -1.46 3.33
N TYR A 174 -2.04 -0.48 3.46
CA TYR A 174 -1.75 0.91 3.09
C TYR A 174 -0.52 1.46 3.85
N GLU A 175 -0.30 1.06 5.10
CA GLU A 175 0.87 1.47 5.87
C GLU A 175 2.19 0.94 5.33
N LEU A 176 2.17 -0.17 4.57
CA LEU A 176 3.34 -0.77 3.95
C LEU A 176 3.54 -0.33 2.50
N HIS A 177 2.46 -0.26 1.71
CA HIS A 177 2.53 0.02 0.27
C HIS A 177 2.16 1.45 -0.12
N GLY A 178 1.40 2.16 0.71
CA GLY A 178 0.89 3.49 0.37
C GLY A 178 -0.08 3.42 -0.80
N LEU A 179 -0.20 4.53 -1.52
CA LEU A 179 -1.13 4.62 -2.66
C LEU A 179 -0.75 3.68 -3.80
N ASP A 180 0.55 3.44 -4.04
CA ASP A 180 1.03 2.60 -5.15
C ASP A 180 0.37 1.21 -5.16
N GLY A 181 0.22 0.58 -3.98
CA GLY A 181 -0.44 -0.72 -3.87
C GLY A 181 -1.93 -0.67 -4.20
N ILE A 182 -2.61 0.43 -3.87
CA ILE A 182 -4.02 0.63 -4.22
C ILE A 182 -4.14 0.90 -5.72
N GLU A 183 -3.27 1.74 -6.28
CA GLU A 183 -3.21 2.09 -7.70
C GLU A 183 -3.00 0.86 -8.58
N GLU A 184 -2.07 -0.03 -8.23
CA GLU A 184 -1.82 -1.27 -8.97
C GLU A 184 -3.06 -2.18 -8.98
N ALA A 185 -3.73 -2.31 -7.83
CA ALA A 185 -4.94 -3.11 -7.70
C ALA A 185 -6.11 -2.53 -8.50
N VAL A 186 -6.32 -1.21 -8.45
CA VAL A 186 -7.35 -0.50 -9.21
C VAL A 186 -7.06 -0.59 -10.72
N SER A 187 -5.80 -0.42 -11.12
CA SER A 187 -5.37 -0.53 -12.52
C SER A 187 -5.59 -1.93 -13.08
N THR A 188 -5.37 -2.96 -12.26
CA THR A 188 -5.65 -4.35 -12.65
C THR A 188 -7.15 -4.56 -12.93
N LEU A 189 -8.02 -4.06 -12.04
CA LEU A 189 -9.46 -4.11 -12.22
C LEU A 189 -9.90 -3.34 -13.48
N GLY A 190 -9.41 -2.11 -13.63
CA GLY A 190 -9.68 -1.27 -14.80
C GLY A 190 -9.27 -1.96 -16.10
N GLY A 191 -8.05 -2.53 -16.15
CA GLY A 191 -7.58 -3.32 -17.28
C GLY A 191 -8.50 -4.50 -17.59
N ARG A 192 -8.98 -5.23 -16.57
CA ARG A 192 -9.92 -6.32 -16.77
C ARG A 192 -11.25 -5.84 -17.35
N VAL A 193 -11.81 -4.75 -16.81
CA VAL A 193 -13.06 -4.16 -17.32
C VAL A 193 -12.90 -3.70 -18.77
N GLY A 194 -11.79 -3.01 -19.09
CA GLY A 194 -11.49 -2.55 -20.43
C GLY A 194 -11.34 -3.69 -21.46
N LEU A 195 -10.85 -4.85 -21.03
CA LEU A 195 -10.71 -6.04 -21.90
C LEU A 195 -12.02 -6.82 -22.10
N HIS A 196 -13.08 -6.55 -21.30
CA HIS A 196 -14.36 -7.27 -21.34
C HIS A 196 -15.55 -6.30 -21.53
N THR A 197 -15.36 -5.21 -22.27
CA THR A 197 -16.40 -4.18 -22.47
C THR A 197 -17.64 -4.71 -23.17
N THR A 198 -17.53 -5.77 -23.97
CA THR A 198 -18.69 -6.38 -24.66
C THR A 198 -19.54 -7.20 -23.69
N GLU A 199 -18.90 -7.97 -22.80
CA GLU A 199 -19.54 -8.74 -21.75
C GLU A 199 -20.07 -7.85 -20.63
N LEU A 200 -19.45 -6.69 -20.42
CA LEU A 200 -19.84 -5.67 -19.45
C LEU A 200 -20.63 -4.53 -20.10
N ASP A 201 -21.55 -4.86 -21.01
CA ASP A 201 -22.40 -3.86 -21.66
C ASP A 201 -23.17 -3.05 -20.60
N LYS A 202 -23.02 -1.72 -20.65
CA LYS A 202 -23.60 -0.80 -19.66
C LYS A 202 -25.13 -0.83 -19.63
N SER A 203 -25.79 -1.14 -20.74
CA SER A 203 -27.26 -1.28 -20.80
C SER A 203 -27.77 -2.51 -20.06
N LYS A 204 -26.92 -3.55 -19.92
CA LYS A 204 -27.24 -4.81 -19.24
C LYS A 204 -26.78 -4.83 -17.79
N PHE A 205 -25.67 -4.17 -17.49
CA PHE A 205 -25.02 -4.20 -16.18
C PHE A 205 -24.88 -2.80 -15.57
N SER A 206 -25.95 -2.00 -15.62
CA SER A 206 -25.95 -0.61 -15.13
C SER A 206 -25.51 -0.49 -13.67
N ASP A 207 -25.93 -1.43 -12.83
CA ASP A 207 -25.62 -1.42 -11.39
C ASP A 207 -24.13 -1.70 -11.14
N PHE A 208 -23.54 -2.62 -11.91
CA PHE A 208 -22.09 -2.86 -11.87
C PHE A 208 -21.32 -1.60 -12.24
N HIS A 209 -21.72 -0.93 -13.33
CA HIS A 209 -21.09 0.32 -13.76
C HIS A 209 -21.25 1.43 -12.72
N ALA A 210 -22.41 1.54 -12.08
CA ALA A 210 -22.62 2.50 -11.00
C ALA A 210 -21.69 2.23 -9.81
N LYS A 211 -21.60 0.97 -9.33
CA LYS A 211 -20.72 0.61 -8.21
C LYS A 211 -19.23 0.70 -8.55
N LEU A 212 -18.87 0.40 -9.79
CA LEU A 212 -17.51 0.62 -10.28
C LEU A 212 -17.18 2.11 -10.29
N ASN A 213 -18.12 2.96 -10.71
CA ASN A 213 -17.97 4.40 -10.68
C ASN A 213 -17.79 4.92 -9.24
N ASP A 214 -18.62 4.48 -8.30
CA ASP A 214 -18.53 4.88 -6.89
C ASP A 214 -17.15 4.53 -6.30
N MET A 215 -16.65 3.33 -6.59
CA MET A 215 -15.33 2.88 -6.15
C MET A 215 -14.20 3.70 -6.77
N LEU A 216 -14.24 3.99 -8.09
CA LEU A 216 -13.24 4.82 -8.75
C LEU A 216 -13.23 6.26 -8.24
N HIS A 217 -14.40 6.84 -7.96
CA HIS A 217 -14.49 8.15 -7.32
C HIS A 217 -13.86 8.15 -5.93
N ALA A 218 -14.15 7.12 -5.11
CA ALA A 218 -13.55 6.99 -3.79
C ALA A 218 -12.02 6.86 -3.89
N TYR A 219 -11.51 6.12 -4.87
CA TYR A 219 -10.08 6.02 -5.13
C TYR A 219 -9.45 7.37 -5.54
N ILE A 220 -10.11 8.14 -6.40
CA ILE A 220 -9.63 9.49 -6.77
C ILE A 220 -9.53 10.37 -5.53
N LYS A 221 -10.52 10.33 -4.63
CA LYS A 221 -10.46 11.11 -3.39
C LYS A 221 -9.31 10.69 -2.49
N VAL A 222 -8.98 9.40 -2.44
CA VAL A 222 -7.77 8.90 -1.75
C VAL A 222 -6.50 9.43 -2.43
N ALA A 223 -6.41 9.36 -3.76
CA ALA A 223 -5.24 9.83 -4.51
C ALA A 223 -5.01 11.34 -4.38
N GLU A 224 -6.08 12.14 -4.45
CA GLU A 224 -6.06 13.59 -4.19
C GLU A 224 -5.57 13.89 -2.78
N ALA A 225 -6.11 13.20 -1.77
CA ALA A 225 -5.69 13.36 -0.38
C ALA A 225 -4.22 12.95 -0.16
N ALA A 226 -3.74 11.95 -0.89
CA ALA A 226 -2.36 11.49 -0.86
C ALA A 226 -1.38 12.38 -1.65
N ASN A 227 -1.86 13.46 -2.29
CA ASN A 227 -1.06 14.39 -3.08
C ASN A 227 -0.37 13.73 -4.28
N VAL A 228 -0.96 12.67 -4.83
CA VAL A 228 -0.45 11.98 -6.03
C VAL A 228 -1.05 12.60 -7.30
N THR A 229 -0.23 12.61 -8.34
CA THR A 229 -0.30 13.46 -9.55
C THR A 229 -1.67 13.55 -10.22
N THR A 230 -2.02 14.77 -10.63
CA THR A 230 -3.19 15.12 -11.47
C THR A 230 -3.26 14.31 -12.76
N SER A 231 -2.13 13.92 -13.35
CA SER A 231 -2.08 13.17 -14.61
C SER A 231 -2.68 11.76 -14.51
N LEU A 232 -2.58 11.10 -13.35
CA LEU A 232 -3.18 9.77 -13.15
C LEU A 232 -4.69 9.88 -12.99
N ILE A 233 -5.14 10.86 -12.19
CA ILE A 233 -6.56 11.20 -12.04
C ILE A 233 -7.17 11.59 -13.40
N GLU A 234 -6.48 12.42 -14.18
CA GLU A 234 -6.88 12.78 -15.54
C GLU A 234 -6.95 11.58 -16.49
N ASN A 235 -5.95 10.69 -16.44
CA ASN A 235 -5.91 9.49 -17.28
C ASN A 235 -6.99 8.48 -16.88
N MET A 236 -7.28 8.34 -15.59
CA MET A 236 -8.41 7.56 -15.13
C MET A 236 -9.75 8.17 -15.53
N GLY A 237 -9.90 9.49 -15.46
CA GLY A 237 -11.10 10.17 -15.99
C GLY A 237 -11.27 9.92 -17.49
N LYS A 238 -10.18 9.95 -18.27
CA LYS A 238 -10.20 9.58 -19.71
C LYS A 238 -10.56 8.10 -19.91
N PHE A 239 -9.97 7.20 -19.14
CA PHE A 239 -10.27 5.77 -19.20
C PHE A 239 -11.73 5.49 -18.84
N ALA A 240 -12.22 6.06 -17.75
CA ALA A 240 -13.60 5.89 -17.33
C ALA A 240 -14.58 6.35 -18.41
N ARG A 241 -14.33 7.52 -19.02
CA ARG A 241 -15.10 7.98 -20.18
C ARG A 241 -15.04 7.01 -21.37
N SER A 242 -13.88 6.37 -21.63
CA SER A 242 -13.76 5.41 -22.73
C SER A 242 -14.52 4.11 -22.50
N ILE A 243 -14.78 3.74 -21.25
CA ILE A 243 -15.64 2.59 -20.88
C ILE A 243 -17.07 3.01 -20.52
N GLY A 244 -17.46 4.24 -20.82
CA GLY A 244 -18.82 4.75 -20.62
C GLY A 244 -19.17 5.12 -19.19
N LEU A 245 -18.19 5.22 -18.29
CA LEU A 245 -18.37 5.75 -16.94
C LEU A 245 -18.25 7.28 -16.93
N ASN A 246 -18.97 7.92 -16.00
CA ASN A 246 -18.85 9.35 -15.78
C ASN A 246 -18.29 9.58 -14.39
N ILE A 247 -16.98 9.76 -14.33
CA ILE A 247 -16.30 10.20 -13.13
C ILE A 247 -16.31 11.72 -13.17
N GLY A 248 -17.07 12.35 -12.26
CA GLY A 248 -17.31 13.79 -12.25
C GLY A 248 -16.01 14.60 -12.20
N ASP A 249 -16.10 15.86 -12.65
CA ASP A 249 -15.03 16.86 -12.59
C ASP A 249 -14.54 17.10 -11.14
#